data_AF-A0A4V6KU38-F1
#
_entry.id   AF-A0A4V6KU38-F1
#
_cell.length_a   1.000
_cell.length_b   1.000
_cell.length_c   1.000
_cell.angle_alpha   90.00
_cell.angle_beta   90.00
_cell.angle_gamma   90.00
#
_symmetry.space_group_name_H-M   'P 1'
#
loop_
_entity.id
_entity.type
_entity.pdbx_description
1 polymer ?
#
loop_
_entity_poly.entity_id
_entity_poly.type
_entity_poly.pdbx_seq_one_letter_code
_entity_poly.pdbx_strand_id
1 'polypeptide(L)'
;MAESGLYIIMFYLSLLTILTVFHLITQSNKYKAAWIYYVSPISRPGQLMSGVLKACLIKYVLPFNILFICICIPLFGLSAINDLLLSAAVGGIESILIMLFLVKNYPFSKASQSNSKALVNLFILGFLGLLGYLHQVIFRHELLIWGLTAAGWTLFFIMLKYLKKEDWKSLAYDDN
;
A
#
# COMPACT_ATOMS: atom_id res chain seq x y z
N MET A 1 -2.20 -31.70 -6.31
CA MET A 1 -0.93 -30.93 -6.30
C MET A 1 -1.10 -29.50 -5.75
N ALA A 2 -2.24 -29.15 -5.14
CA ALA A 2 -2.51 -27.85 -4.52
C ALA A 2 -2.59 -27.98 -2.98
N GLU A 3 -1.60 -28.62 -2.36
CA GLU A 3 -1.66 -28.88 -0.90
C GLU A 3 -1.03 -27.75 -0.06
N SER A 4 -0.24 -26.88 -0.66
CA SER A 4 0.48 -25.84 0.06
C SER A 4 -0.11 -24.46 -0.24
N GLY A 5 -1.05 -24.00 0.58
CA GLY A 5 -1.51 -22.59 0.60
C GLY A 5 -0.43 -21.60 1.09
N LEU A 6 0.81 -22.06 1.31
CA LEU A 6 1.92 -21.23 1.79
C LEU A 6 2.32 -20.13 0.81
N TYR A 7 2.09 -20.30 -0.50
CA TYR A 7 2.39 -19.25 -1.47
C TYR A 7 1.52 -17.99 -1.24
N ILE A 8 0.33 -18.13 -0.65
CA ILE A 8 -0.54 -17.01 -0.29
C ILE A 8 0.19 -16.11 0.72
N ILE A 9 0.89 -16.69 1.70
CA ILE A 9 1.68 -15.92 2.67
C ILE A 9 2.73 -15.06 1.97
N MET A 10 3.33 -15.54 0.87
CA MET A 10 4.34 -14.77 0.13
C MET A 10 3.75 -13.50 -0.48
N PHE A 11 2.50 -13.53 -0.94
CA PHE A 11 1.82 -12.34 -1.46
C PHE A 11 1.63 -11.28 -0.36
N TYR A 12 1.18 -11.69 0.84
CA TYR A 12 1.01 -10.77 1.96
C TYR A 12 2.35 -10.25 2.50
N LEU A 13 3.38 -11.09 2.54
CA LEU A 13 4.71 -10.66 2.97
C LEU A 13 5.31 -9.63 2.00
N SER A 14 5.01 -9.74 0.70
CA SER A 14 5.47 -8.76 -0.30
C SER A 14 4.95 -7.34 -0.03
N LEU A 15 3.82 -7.21 0.66
CA LEU A 15 3.20 -5.92 1.01
C LEU A 15 4.07 -5.09 1.98
N LEU A 16 5.02 -5.70 2.70
CA LEU A 16 6.01 -4.95 3.49
C LEU A 16 6.84 -3.96 2.65
N THR A 17 6.95 -4.21 1.35
CA THR A 17 7.61 -3.27 0.41
C THR A 17 6.88 -1.92 0.38
N ILE A 18 5.54 -1.93 0.47
CA ILE A 18 4.70 -0.73 0.49
C ILE A 18 5.08 0.14 1.69
N LEU A 19 5.19 -0.46 2.88
CA LEU A 19 5.59 0.23 4.10
C LEU A 19 6.92 0.96 3.94
N THR A 20 7.92 0.30 3.34
CA THR A 20 9.25 0.89 3.12
C THR A 20 9.18 2.07 2.15
N VAL A 21 8.46 1.90 1.03
CA VAL A 21 8.28 2.95 0.02
C VAL A 21 7.64 4.19 0.64
N PHE A 22 6.54 4.03 1.39
CA PHE A 22 5.83 5.16 2.00
C PHE A 22 6.53 5.75 3.23
N HIS A 23 7.41 5.00 3.91
CA HIS A 23 8.30 5.56 4.92
C HIS A 23 9.31 6.53 4.30
N LEU A 24 9.92 6.13 3.18
CA LEU A 24 10.96 6.89 2.50
C LEU A 24 10.43 8.01 1.61
N ILE A 25 9.15 7.98 1.22
CA ILE A 25 8.56 8.92 0.24
C ILE A 25 8.69 10.40 0.65
N THR A 26 8.75 10.68 1.96
CA THR A 26 8.87 12.05 2.48
C THR A 26 10.32 12.52 2.59
N GLN A 27 11.29 11.61 2.50
CA GLN A 27 12.69 11.87 2.77
C GLN A 27 13.47 12.22 1.50
N SER A 28 14.35 13.21 1.57
CA SER A 28 15.23 13.59 0.46
C SER A 28 16.44 14.37 0.94
N ASN A 29 17.59 14.18 0.28
CA ASN A 29 18.76 15.04 0.47
C ASN A 29 18.54 16.45 -0.08
N LYS A 30 17.61 16.60 -1.03
CA LYS A 30 17.22 17.88 -1.63
C LYS A 30 15.90 18.41 -1.06
N TYR A 31 15.62 18.14 0.22
CA TYR A 31 14.36 18.50 0.88
C TYR A 31 14.03 20.00 0.80
N LYS A 32 15.05 20.87 0.74
CA LYS A 32 14.87 22.33 0.57
C LYS A 32 14.10 22.70 -0.71
N ALA A 33 14.08 21.85 -1.75
CA ALA A 33 13.31 22.07 -2.97
C ALA A 33 11.79 21.95 -2.76
N ALA A 34 11.32 21.49 -1.58
CA ALA A 34 9.91 21.38 -1.25
C ALA A 34 9.17 22.73 -1.20
N TRP A 35 9.88 23.87 -1.25
CA TRP A 35 9.28 25.20 -1.44
C TRP A 35 8.33 25.23 -2.66
N ILE A 36 8.57 24.39 -3.68
CA ILE A 36 7.71 24.28 -4.86
C ILE A 36 6.26 23.91 -4.54
N TYR A 37 6.02 23.13 -3.47
CA TYR A 37 4.67 22.74 -3.05
C TYR A 37 3.87 23.91 -2.47
N TYR A 38 4.54 24.96 -1.98
CA TYR A 38 3.90 26.15 -1.42
C TYR A 38 3.56 27.21 -2.47
N VAL A 39 4.30 27.25 -3.58
CA VAL A 39 4.05 28.20 -4.68
C VAL A 39 3.22 27.61 -5.82
N SER A 40 3.09 26.28 -5.89
CA SER A 40 2.29 25.62 -6.92
C SER A 40 0.80 25.74 -6.62
N PRO A 41 -0.06 25.89 -7.65
CA PRO A 41 -1.51 26.03 -7.47
C PRO A 41 -2.17 24.67 -7.15
N ILE A 42 -1.72 24.02 -6.09
CA ILE A 42 -2.26 22.74 -5.61
C ILE A 42 -3.51 23.06 -4.79
N SER A 43 -4.69 22.82 -5.37
CA SER A 43 -5.96 23.13 -4.69
C SER A 43 -6.18 22.31 -3.42
N ARG A 44 -5.69 21.05 -3.38
CA ARG A 44 -5.84 20.12 -2.25
C ARG A 44 -4.66 19.16 -2.14
N PRO A 45 -4.00 19.03 -0.98
CA PRO A 45 -2.89 18.09 -0.79
C PRO A 45 -3.29 16.63 -1.10
N GLY A 46 -4.50 16.20 -0.72
CA GLY A 46 -4.99 14.85 -0.98
C GLY A 46 -5.05 14.48 -2.47
N GLN A 47 -5.24 15.44 -3.37
CA GLN A 47 -5.18 15.19 -4.81
C GLN A 47 -3.76 14.83 -5.27
N LEU A 48 -2.77 15.60 -4.84
CA LEU A 48 -1.35 15.32 -5.12
C LEU A 48 -0.97 13.94 -4.56
N MET A 49 -1.32 13.69 -3.30
CA MET A 49 -0.97 12.45 -2.61
C MET A 49 -1.62 11.22 -3.23
N SER A 50 -2.85 11.34 -3.75
CA SER A 50 -3.47 10.27 -4.54
C SER A 50 -2.67 9.93 -5.81
N GLY A 51 -2.02 10.93 -6.42
CA GLY A 51 -1.10 10.73 -7.54
C GLY A 51 0.17 10.01 -7.11
N VAL A 52 0.77 10.44 -5.99
CA VAL A 52 1.94 9.79 -5.38
C VAL A 52 1.64 8.32 -5.09
N LEU A 53 0.50 8.02 -4.45
CA LEU A 53 0.09 6.66 -4.13
C LEU A 53 -0.02 5.79 -5.39
N LYS A 54 -0.70 6.27 -6.43
CA LYS A 54 -0.81 5.55 -7.70
C LYS A 54 0.55 5.32 -8.35
N ALA A 55 1.42 6.32 -8.37
CA ALA A 55 2.76 6.19 -8.93
C ALA A 55 3.58 5.15 -8.16
N CYS A 56 3.49 5.13 -6.82
CA CYS A 56 4.14 4.12 -6.00
C CYS A 56 3.61 2.71 -6.29
N LEU A 57 2.29 2.53 -6.37
CA LEU A 57 1.70 1.21 -6.69
C LEU A 57 2.10 0.73 -8.09
N ILE A 58 2.07 1.61 -9.09
CA ILE A 58 2.45 1.25 -10.47
C ILE A 58 3.95 0.93 -10.56
N LYS A 59 4.81 1.67 -9.86
CA LYS A 59 6.26 1.50 -9.96
C LYS A 59 6.79 0.33 -9.12
N TYR A 60 6.21 0.10 -7.94
CA TYR A 60 6.77 -0.84 -6.95
C TYR A 60 5.89 -2.06 -6.67
N VAL A 61 4.58 -2.02 -6.94
CA VAL A 61 3.67 -3.15 -6.64
C VAL A 61 3.31 -3.91 -7.91
N LEU A 62 2.95 -3.19 -8.99
CA LEU A 62 2.51 -3.81 -10.24
C LEU A 62 3.56 -4.74 -10.88
N PRO A 63 4.86 -4.40 -10.97
CA PRO A 63 5.85 -5.30 -11.57
C PRO A 63 6.05 -6.58 -10.75
N PHE A 64 5.99 -6.48 -9.41
CA PHE A 64 6.07 -7.63 -8.52
C PHE A 64 4.86 -8.54 -8.70
N ASN A 65 3.65 -7.97 -8.77
CA ASN A 65 2.44 -8.75 -9.02
C ASN A 65 2.51 -9.48 -10.37
N ILE A 66 2.97 -8.82 -11.43
CA ILE A 66 3.15 -9.47 -12.74
C ILE A 66 4.14 -10.64 -12.63
N LEU A 67 5.28 -10.44 -11.97
CA LEU A 67 6.27 -11.49 -11.75
C LEU A 67 5.68 -12.67 -10.96
N PHE A 68 4.91 -12.40 -9.91
CA PHE A 68 4.23 -13.43 -9.11
C PHE A 68 3.22 -14.22 -9.93
N ILE A 69 2.40 -13.56 -10.76
CA ILE A 69 1.46 -14.26 -11.66
C ILE A 69 2.22 -15.21 -12.61
N CYS A 70 3.30 -14.73 -13.23
CA CYS A 70 4.08 -15.53 -14.18
C CYS A 70 4.65 -16.81 -13.54
N ILE A 71 4.98 -16.77 -12.24
CA ILE A 71 5.51 -17.92 -11.50
C ILE A 71 4.38 -18.80 -10.94
N CYS A 72 3.35 -18.19 -10.38
CA CYS A 72 2.31 -18.90 -9.64
C CYS A 72 1.29 -19.59 -10.55
N ILE A 73 0.94 -19.03 -11.72
CA ILE A 73 -0.02 -19.67 -12.63
C ILE A 73 0.47 -21.06 -13.09
N PRO A 74 1.71 -21.25 -13.58
CA PRO A 74 2.19 -22.56 -14.01
C PRO A 74 2.28 -23.58 -12.86
N LEU A 75 2.53 -23.12 -11.63
CA LEU A 75 2.77 -24.01 -10.48
C LEU A 75 1.48 -24.37 -9.72
N PHE A 76 0.57 -23.40 -9.56
CA PHE A 76 -0.60 -23.51 -8.68
C PHE A 76 -1.94 -23.37 -9.44
N GLY A 77 -1.91 -23.03 -10.73
CA GLY A 77 -3.10 -22.87 -11.57
C GLY A 77 -3.71 -21.46 -11.51
N LEU A 78 -4.87 -21.31 -12.15
CA LEU A 78 -5.54 -20.01 -12.31
C LEU A 78 -6.10 -19.45 -10.99
N SER A 79 -6.34 -20.29 -9.97
CA SER A 79 -6.80 -19.84 -8.64
C SER A 79 -5.86 -18.79 -8.04
N ALA A 80 -4.55 -18.92 -8.28
CA ALA A 80 -3.54 -17.97 -7.78
C ALA A 80 -3.78 -16.52 -8.23
N ILE A 81 -4.52 -16.29 -9.33
CA ILE A 81 -4.91 -14.95 -9.77
C ILE A 81 -5.85 -14.31 -8.75
N ASN A 82 -6.82 -15.08 -8.24
CA ASN A 82 -7.79 -14.58 -7.27
C ASN A 82 -7.09 -14.24 -5.94
N ASP A 83 -6.20 -15.14 -5.48
CA ASP A 83 -5.44 -14.92 -4.26
C ASP A 83 -4.56 -13.65 -4.34
N LEU A 84 -3.92 -13.43 -5.49
CA LEU A 84 -3.13 -12.24 -5.72
C LEU A 84 -4.00 -10.99 -5.83
N LEU A 85 -5.16 -11.06 -6.48
CA LEU A 85 -6.09 -9.92 -6.58
C LEU A 85 -6.61 -9.50 -5.20
N LEU A 86 -6.90 -10.45 -4.31
CA LEU A 86 -7.27 -10.15 -2.93
C LEU A 86 -6.12 -9.51 -2.17
N SER A 87 -4.91 -10.07 -2.26
CA SER A 87 -3.71 -9.51 -1.64
C SER A 87 -3.40 -8.10 -2.15
N ALA A 88 -3.58 -7.85 -3.45
CA ALA A 88 -3.40 -6.53 -4.06
C ALA A 88 -4.44 -5.51 -3.55
N ALA A 89 -5.71 -5.92 -3.38
CA ALA A 89 -6.73 -5.07 -2.76
C ALA A 89 -6.37 -4.71 -1.32
N VAL A 90 -5.91 -5.69 -0.52
CA VAL A 90 -5.45 -5.47 0.86
C VAL A 90 -4.27 -4.50 0.88
N GLY A 91 -3.24 -4.71 0.05
CA GLY A 91 -2.10 -3.80 -0.06
C GLY A 91 -2.47 -2.40 -0.53
N GLY A 92 -3.48 -2.28 -1.41
CA GLY A 92 -4.06 -1.00 -1.81
C GLY A 92 -4.70 -0.27 -0.62
N ILE A 93 -5.52 -0.96 0.16
CA ILE A 93 -6.16 -0.41 1.37
C ILE A 93 -5.09 0.00 2.39
N GLU A 94 -4.13 -0.88 2.66
CA GLU A 94 -2.98 -0.62 3.53
C GLU A 94 -2.24 0.64 3.08
N SER A 95 -1.92 0.78 1.80
CA SER A 95 -1.21 1.95 1.27
C SER A 95 -1.98 3.26 1.51
N ILE A 96 -3.31 3.23 1.41
CA ILE A 96 -4.15 4.40 1.71
C ILE A 96 -4.12 4.68 3.21
N LEU A 97 -4.25 3.66 4.08
CA LEU A 97 -4.18 3.84 5.53
C LEU A 97 -2.82 4.44 5.95
N ILE A 98 -1.72 3.93 5.41
CA ILE A 98 -0.38 4.48 5.63
C ILE A 98 -0.34 5.94 5.20
N MET A 99 -0.90 6.27 4.03
CA MET A 99 -0.90 7.64 3.54
C MET A 99 -1.76 8.59 4.40
N LEU A 100 -2.94 8.15 4.85
CA LEU A 100 -3.85 8.93 5.68
C LEU A 100 -3.26 9.18 7.07
N PHE A 101 -2.68 8.16 7.70
CA PHE A 101 -2.33 8.20 9.12
C PHE A 101 -0.83 8.42 9.39
N LEU A 102 0.05 7.88 8.55
CA LEU A 102 1.49 7.87 8.81
C LEU A 102 2.26 8.90 7.96
N VAL A 103 1.78 9.23 6.76
CA VAL A 103 2.40 10.23 5.87
C VAL A 103 1.75 11.58 6.11
N LYS A 104 2.43 12.43 6.88
CA LYS A 104 1.95 13.77 7.25
C LYS A 104 2.75 14.91 6.62
N ASN A 105 3.44 14.66 5.51
CA ASN A 105 4.33 15.62 4.85
C ASN A 105 4.27 15.43 3.33
N TYR A 106 4.55 16.49 2.58
CA TYR A 106 4.71 16.40 1.13
C TYR A 106 5.83 15.41 0.75
N PRO A 107 5.75 14.77 -0.42
CA PRO A 107 6.83 13.90 -0.87
C PRO A 107 8.15 14.69 -0.95
N PHE A 108 9.25 14.07 -0.54
CA PHE A 108 10.60 14.64 -0.58
C PHE A 108 10.79 15.95 0.20
N SER A 109 9.98 16.23 1.23
CA SER A 109 10.02 17.49 1.99
C SER A 109 10.80 17.46 3.30
N LYS A 110 11.25 16.28 3.75
CA LYS A 110 12.04 16.13 4.98
C LYS A 110 13.46 15.69 4.69
N ALA A 111 14.39 16.17 5.51
CA ALA A 111 15.75 15.65 5.54
C ALA A 111 15.72 14.14 5.86
N SER A 112 16.64 13.40 5.26
CA SER A 112 16.79 11.97 5.57
C SER A 112 17.21 11.82 7.03
N GLN A 113 16.32 11.25 7.84
CA GLN A 113 16.59 10.99 9.26
C GLN A 113 16.21 9.55 9.57
N SER A 114 17.11 8.83 10.22
CA SER A 114 16.83 7.50 10.74
C SER A 114 15.94 7.64 11.98
N ASN A 115 14.62 7.60 11.78
CA ASN A 115 13.65 7.45 12.87
C ASN A 115 13.09 6.03 12.79
N SER A 116 13.50 5.19 13.73
CA SER A 116 13.02 3.80 13.78
C SER A 116 11.54 3.78 14.22
N LYS A 117 10.65 3.43 13.30
CA LYS A 117 9.24 3.11 13.61
C LYS A 117 9.06 1.61 13.85
N ALA A 118 10.00 0.99 14.56
CA ALA A 118 10.08 -0.47 14.70
C ALA A 118 8.79 -1.09 15.26
N LEU A 119 8.17 -0.46 16.26
CA LEU A 119 6.89 -0.92 16.82
C LEU A 119 5.75 -0.87 15.79
N VAL A 120 5.61 0.23 15.05
CA VAL A 120 4.57 0.36 14.02
C VAL A 120 4.78 -0.68 12.93
N ASN A 121 6.02 -0.89 12.50
CA ASN A 121 6.36 -1.89 11.50
C ASN A 121 6.05 -3.31 12.00
N LEU A 122 6.29 -3.60 13.28
CA LEU A 122 5.94 -4.88 13.90
C LEU A 122 4.43 -5.12 13.93
N PHE A 123 3.64 -4.09 14.26
CA PHE A 123 2.18 -4.18 14.22
C PHE A 123 1.66 -4.44 12.80
N ILE A 124 2.19 -3.73 11.80
CA ILE A 124 1.82 -3.95 10.39
C ILE A 124 2.21 -5.35 9.94
N LEU A 125 3.42 -5.82 10.28
CA LEU A 125 3.87 -7.18 9.99
C LEU A 125 2.93 -8.24 10.61
N GLY A 126 2.58 -8.08 11.88
CA GLY A 126 1.65 -8.98 12.57
C GLY A 126 0.26 -8.97 11.94
N PHE A 127 -0.24 -7.79 11.55
CA PHE A 127 -1.52 -7.64 10.86
C PHE A 127 -1.53 -8.31 9.48
N LEU A 128 -0.48 -8.10 8.67
CA LEU A 128 -0.33 -8.75 7.36
C LEU A 128 -0.18 -10.25 7.47
N GLY A 129 0.57 -10.73 8.47
CA GLY A 129 0.70 -12.16 8.77
C GLY A 129 -0.62 -12.80 9.16
N LEU A 130 -1.42 -12.12 10.00
CA LEU A 130 -2.76 -12.56 10.38
C LEU A 130 -3.69 -12.64 9.16
N LEU A 131 -3.69 -11.62 8.29
CA LEU A 131 -4.51 -11.64 7.08
C LEU A 131 -4.10 -12.75 6.11
N GLY A 132 -2.80 -12.97 5.92
CA GLY A 132 -2.28 -14.08 5.11
C GLY A 132 -2.68 -15.44 5.66
N TYR A 133 -2.61 -15.62 6.99
CA TYR A 133 -3.07 -16.84 7.64
C TYR A 133 -4.58 -17.05 7.49
N LEU A 134 -5.39 -16.02 7.72
CA LEU A 134 -6.85 -16.09 7.54
C LEU A 134 -7.21 -16.44 6.10
N HIS A 135 -6.52 -15.84 5.12
CA HIS A 135 -6.70 -16.18 3.72
C HIS A 135 -6.36 -17.66 3.45
N GLN A 136 -5.26 -18.16 4.01
CA GLN A 136 -4.93 -19.58 3.93
C GLN A 136 -5.95 -20.50 4.61
N VAL A 137 -6.74 -20.05 5.59
CA VAL A 137 -7.82 -20.88 6.16
C VAL A 137 -9.01 -20.98 5.20
N ILE A 138 -9.32 -19.89 4.51
CA ILE A 138 -10.50 -19.79 3.63
C ILE A 138 -10.20 -20.11 2.15
N PHE A 139 -8.95 -20.42 1.79
CA PHE A 139 -8.55 -20.60 0.38
C PHE A 139 -9.34 -21.70 -0.34
N ARG A 140 -9.88 -22.67 0.40
CA ARG A 140 -10.71 -23.75 -0.15
C ARG A 140 -12.06 -23.26 -0.70
N HIS A 141 -12.50 -22.08 -0.30
CA HIS A 141 -13.78 -21.49 -0.68
C HIS A 141 -13.59 -20.37 -1.71
N GLU A 142 -13.30 -20.74 -2.96
CA GLU A 142 -13.04 -19.83 -4.08
C GLU A 142 -14.11 -18.72 -4.26
N LEU A 143 -15.40 -19.06 -4.10
CA LEU A 143 -16.49 -18.09 -4.20
C LEU A 143 -16.40 -17.00 -3.13
N LEU A 144 -15.99 -17.37 -1.90
CA LEU A 144 -15.81 -16.41 -0.82
C LEU A 144 -14.62 -15.47 -1.11
N ILE A 145 -13.53 -16.01 -1.65
CA ILE A 145 -12.34 -15.21 -2.02
C ILE A 145 -12.73 -14.20 -3.10
N TRP A 146 -13.46 -14.61 -4.15
CA TRP A 146 -13.95 -13.68 -5.17
C TRP A 146 -14.84 -12.57 -4.58
N GLY A 147 -15.73 -12.92 -3.65
CA GLY A 147 -16.56 -11.95 -2.93
C GLY A 147 -15.73 -10.95 -2.12
N LEU A 148 -14.72 -11.43 -1.38
CA LEU A 148 -13.80 -10.59 -0.62
C LEU A 148 -12.93 -9.72 -1.53
N THR A 149 -12.47 -10.24 -2.66
CA THR A 149 -11.72 -9.50 -3.67
C THR A 149 -12.54 -8.34 -4.20
N ALA A 150 -13.78 -8.59 -4.61
CA ALA A 150 -14.68 -7.56 -5.10
C ALA A 150 -14.98 -6.49 -4.03
N ALA A 151 -15.23 -6.92 -2.79
CA ALA A 151 -15.45 -6.03 -1.65
C ALA A 151 -14.20 -5.18 -1.35
N GLY A 152 -13.02 -5.79 -1.36
CA GLY A 152 -11.74 -5.14 -1.11
C GLY A 152 -11.40 -4.08 -2.15
N TRP A 153 -11.57 -4.39 -3.44
CA TRP A 153 -11.38 -3.41 -4.52
C TRP A 153 -12.40 -2.27 -4.44
N THR A 154 -13.65 -2.58 -4.13
CA THR A 154 -14.70 -1.56 -3.91
C THR A 154 -14.31 -0.61 -2.78
N LEU A 155 -13.89 -1.17 -1.64
CA LEU A 155 -13.41 -0.40 -0.49
C LEU A 155 -12.18 0.44 -0.85
N PHE A 156 -11.21 -0.12 -1.57
CA PHE A 156 -10.04 0.60 -2.06
C PHE A 156 -10.43 1.83 -2.90
N PHE A 157 -11.34 1.69 -3.87
CA PHE A 157 -11.77 2.83 -4.69
C PHE A 157 -12.54 3.88 -3.89
N ILE A 158 -13.34 3.47 -2.90
CA ILE A 158 -14.02 4.40 -1.98
C ILE A 158 -12.98 5.17 -1.16
N MET A 159 -12.02 4.48 -0.55
CA MET A 159 -10.95 5.08 0.23
C MET A 159 -10.07 5.99 -0.62
N LEU A 160 -9.83 5.64 -1.88
CA LEU A 160 -9.07 6.50 -2.81
C LEU A 160 -9.82 7.79 -3.13
N LYS A 161 -11.15 7.73 -3.26
CA LYS A 161 -11.99 8.93 -3.39
C LYS A 161 -11.97 9.78 -2.12
N TYR A 162 -11.91 9.14 -0.95
CA TYR A 162 -11.78 9.82 0.34
C TYR A 162 -10.43 10.55 0.45
N LEU A 163 -9.31 9.87 0.18
CA LEU A 163 -7.97 10.45 0.17
C LEU A 163 -7.86 11.69 -0.71
N LYS A 164 -8.47 11.67 -1.91
CA LYS A 164 -8.49 12.82 -2.82
C LYS A 164 -9.19 14.07 -2.27
N LYS A 165 -10.15 13.88 -1.35
CA LYS A 165 -10.93 14.97 -0.74
C LYS A 165 -10.28 15.50 0.53
N GLU A 166 -9.21 14.86 1.00
CA GLU A 166 -8.55 15.27 2.23
C GLU A 166 -7.79 16.58 2.03
N ASP A 167 -8.20 17.58 2.80
CA ASP A 167 -7.39 18.76 3.07
C ASP A 167 -6.60 18.44 4.33
N TRP A 168 -5.31 18.19 4.19
CA TRP A 168 -4.42 17.97 5.33
C TRP A 168 -4.29 19.26 6.14
N LYS A 169 -5.29 19.52 7.00
CA LYS A 169 -5.37 20.71 7.86
C LYS A 169 -4.13 20.90 8.76
N SER A 170 -3.36 19.83 9.00
CA SER A 170 -2.14 19.86 9.80
C SER A 170 -0.86 20.21 9.03
N LEU A 171 -0.93 20.49 7.73
CA LEU A 171 0.23 20.93 6.94
C LEU A 171 0.40 22.45 6.91
N ALA A 172 -0.49 23.19 7.57
CA ALA A 172 -0.30 24.61 7.82
C ALA A 172 0.86 24.80 8.81
N TYR A 173 2.09 24.68 8.29
CA TYR A 173 3.26 25.41 8.74
C TYR A 173 3.57 25.28 10.24
N ASP A 174 4.18 24.16 10.63
CA ASP A 174 4.96 24.11 11.88
C ASP A 174 6.27 24.86 11.63
N ASP A 175 6.24 26.17 11.89
CA ASP A 175 7.43 26.96 12.21
C ASP A 175 7.91 26.57 13.60
N ASN A 176 8.91 25.71 13.67
CA ASN A 176 9.82 25.61 14.81
C ASN A 176 11.26 25.54 14.29
#